data_AF-A0A9Y3VZE6-F1
#
_entry.id   AF-A0A9Y3VZE6-F1
#
_cell.length_a   1.000
_cell.length_b   1.000
_cell.length_c   1.000
_cell.angle_alpha   90.00
_cell.angle_beta   90.00
_cell.angle_gamma   90.00
#
_symmetry.space_group_name_H-M   'P 1'
#
loop_
_entity.id
_entity.type
_entity.pdbx_description
1 polymer ?
#
loop_
_entity_poly.entity_id
_entity_poly.type
_entity_poly.pdbx_seq_one_letter_code
_entity_poly.pdbx_strand_id
1 'polypeptide(L)'
;ISTLQDTPELLGFLRNTSSPPHRHKRSISTAQDYSNKTLNCTNVSCLKIMCVVGRLDRGQSAVVKIRSRLWAHTFLQRRNDPYILNSTVSFAVTSMPYRIQPATLPQHRSAMGTLVLWGTPDVSFAVPLWVIILAILLGLLVLAILTLAMWKCGFFDRARPPADDDISDQEKLTSDQTGDA
;
A
#
# COMPACT_ATOMS: atom_id res chain seq x y z
N ILE A 1 -37.40 25.42 -32.69
CA ILE A 1 -36.21 25.19 -33.55
C ILE A 1 -35.02 25.15 -32.59
N SER A 2 -34.80 23.98 -31.97
CA SER A 2 -33.72 23.02 -32.30
C SER A 2 -32.48 23.34 -31.45
N THR A 3 -31.82 22.45 -30.70
CA THR A 3 -31.90 21.00 -30.48
C THR A 3 -31.12 20.71 -29.20
N LEU A 4 -31.65 19.84 -28.34
CA LEU A 4 -30.96 19.20 -27.22
C LEU A 4 -29.86 18.31 -27.81
N GLN A 5 -28.60 18.51 -27.44
CA GLN A 5 -27.48 17.69 -27.89
C GLN A 5 -27.00 16.83 -26.72
N ASP A 6 -27.60 15.65 -26.60
CA ASP A 6 -27.24 14.61 -25.66
C ASP A 6 -25.82 14.09 -25.93
N THR A 7 -24.94 14.20 -24.93
CA THR A 7 -23.58 13.65 -24.97
C THR A 7 -23.59 12.15 -24.65
N PRO A 8 -23.03 11.29 -25.52
CA PRO A 8 -22.95 9.83 -25.33
C PRO A 8 -22.02 9.37 -24.18
N GLU A 9 -21.26 10.28 -23.57
CA GLU A 9 -20.34 10.00 -22.46
C GLU A 9 -21.09 9.70 -21.13
N LEU A 10 -22.22 10.36 -20.89
CA LEU A 10 -22.96 10.27 -19.63
C LEU A 10 -23.70 8.93 -19.47
N LEU A 11 -24.12 8.31 -20.58
CA LEU A 11 -24.73 6.98 -20.58
C LEU A 11 -23.71 5.86 -20.33
N GLY A 12 -22.43 6.06 -20.63
CA GLY A 12 -21.36 5.12 -20.28
C GLY A 12 -21.10 5.05 -18.78
N PHE A 13 -21.14 6.21 -18.10
CA PHE A 13 -20.98 6.28 -16.65
C PHE A 13 -22.10 5.58 -15.87
N LEU A 14 -23.36 5.69 -16.32
CA LEU A 14 -24.50 5.10 -15.62
C LEU A 14 -24.65 3.58 -15.84
N ARG A 15 -23.98 3.01 -16.85
CA ARG A 15 -24.09 1.58 -17.18
C ARG A 15 -23.10 0.69 -16.40
N ASN A 16 -22.10 1.29 -15.74
CA ASN A 16 -21.09 0.56 -14.96
C ASN A 16 -21.35 0.56 -13.44
N THR A 17 -22.46 1.13 -12.98
CA THR A 17 -22.80 1.27 -11.55
C THR A 17 -23.62 0.11 -10.96
N SER A 18 -23.82 -0.99 -11.69
CA SER A 18 -24.66 -2.12 -11.24
C SER A 18 -23.89 -3.25 -10.54
N SER A 19 -22.57 -3.17 -10.36
CA SER A 19 -21.86 -4.08 -9.45
C SER A 19 -21.76 -3.45 -8.05
N PRO A 20 -22.31 -4.07 -6.99
CA PRO A 20 -22.10 -3.57 -5.64
C PRO A 20 -20.58 -3.51 -5.38
N PRO A 21 -20.04 -2.44 -4.77
CA PRO A 21 -18.65 -2.44 -4.39
C PRO A 21 -18.44 -3.59 -3.42
N HIS A 22 -17.72 -4.62 -3.86
CA HIS A 22 -17.25 -5.67 -2.99
C HIS A 22 -16.27 -4.99 -2.02
N ARG A 23 -16.81 -4.53 -0.89
CA ARG A 23 -16.03 -3.91 0.17
C ARG A 23 -15.23 -5.03 0.80
N HIS A 24 -14.06 -5.30 0.24
CA HIS A 24 -13.05 -6.06 0.95
C HIS A 24 -12.79 -5.31 2.26
N LYS A 25 -13.30 -5.87 3.37
CA LYS A 25 -12.75 -5.57 4.67
C LYS A 25 -11.27 -5.88 4.56
N ARG A 26 -10.42 -4.86 4.58
CA ARG A 26 -9.02 -5.02 4.91
C ARG A 26 -9.02 -5.76 6.25
N SER A 27 -8.60 -7.01 6.27
CA SER A 27 -8.19 -7.64 7.52
C SER A 27 -7.13 -6.72 8.08
N ILE A 28 -7.38 -6.17 9.27
CA ILE A 28 -6.32 -5.56 10.04
C ILE A 28 -5.35 -6.71 10.24
N SER A 29 -4.25 -6.70 9.49
CA SER A 29 -3.13 -7.60 9.71
C SER A 29 -2.90 -7.56 11.22
N THR A 30 -3.16 -8.70 11.85
CA THR A 30 -2.81 -8.98 13.24
C THR A 30 -1.51 -8.26 13.51
N ALA A 31 -1.54 -7.33 14.46
CA ALA A 31 -0.39 -6.53 14.84
C ALA A 31 0.82 -7.45 14.84
N GLN A 32 1.68 -7.30 13.82
CA GLN A 32 2.92 -8.04 13.75
C GLN A 32 3.57 -7.86 15.10
N ASP A 33 4.04 -8.97 15.67
CA ASP A 33 4.70 -9.05 16.97
C ASP A 33 6.07 -8.36 16.92
N TYR A 34 6.06 -7.09 16.51
CA TYR A 34 7.15 -6.18 16.68
C TYR A 34 7.23 -5.91 18.18
N SER A 35 8.37 -6.25 18.77
CA SER A 35 8.69 -5.92 20.15
C SER A 35 8.63 -4.39 20.31
N ASN A 36 7.45 -3.87 20.67
CA ASN A 36 7.21 -2.45 20.76
C ASN A 36 8.05 -1.88 21.91
N LYS A 37 9.01 -1.02 21.59
CA LYS A 37 9.83 -0.41 22.63
C LYS A 37 9.04 0.69 23.33
N THR A 38 8.76 0.48 24.61
CA THR A 38 8.03 1.47 25.42
C THR A 38 8.99 2.52 25.97
N LEU A 39 8.75 3.78 25.60
CA LEU A 39 9.47 4.95 26.09
C LEU A 39 8.64 5.59 27.20
N ASN A 40 9.15 5.59 28.42
CA ASN A 40 8.50 6.15 29.61
C ASN A 40 9.45 7.13 30.33
N CYS A 41 8.93 7.89 31.29
CA CYS A 41 9.73 8.86 32.05
C CYS A 41 10.81 8.25 32.98
N THR A 42 10.99 6.91 33.00
CA THR A 42 12.12 6.26 33.68
C THR A 42 13.30 6.01 32.74
N ASN A 43 13.03 5.78 31.44
CA ASN A 43 14.05 5.43 30.45
C ASN A 43 14.49 6.60 29.56
N VAL A 44 13.72 7.69 29.53
CA VAL A 44 14.02 8.87 28.71
C VAL A 44 13.92 10.16 29.53
N SER A 45 14.55 11.23 29.03
CA SER A 45 14.38 12.59 29.57
C SER A 45 12.90 12.99 29.53
N CYS A 46 12.36 13.42 30.67
CA CYS A 46 10.95 13.67 30.87
C CYS A 46 10.68 15.12 31.24
N LEU A 47 9.73 15.74 30.54
CA LEU A 47 9.21 17.06 30.88
C LEU A 47 8.13 16.91 31.96
N LYS A 48 8.33 17.56 33.12
CA LYS A 48 7.33 17.59 34.20
C LYS A 48 6.53 18.88 34.11
N ILE A 49 5.20 18.74 34.05
CA ILE A 49 4.26 19.86 34.04
C ILE A 49 3.43 19.76 35.32
N MET A 50 3.46 20.79 36.15
CA MET A 50 2.70 20.87 37.39
C MET A 50 1.59 21.90 37.26
N CYS A 51 0.37 21.51 37.59
CA CYS A 51 -0.81 22.37 37.56
C CYS A 51 -1.45 22.40 38.95
N VAL A 52 -1.77 23.60 39.43
CA VAL A 52 -2.58 23.77 40.65
C VAL A 52 -4.00 24.07 40.21
N VAL A 53 -4.94 23.22 40.61
CA VAL A 53 -6.36 23.39 40.30
C VAL A 53 -7.06 23.96 41.53
N GLY A 54 -7.91 24.96 41.33
CA GLY A 54 -8.72 25.55 42.39
C GLY A 54 -9.85 24.63 42.86
N ARG A 55 -10.81 25.22 43.58
CA ARG A 55 -12.01 24.52 44.05
C ARG A 55 -12.88 24.07 42.87
N LEU A 56 -13.15 22.77 42.79
CA LEU A 56 -14.12 22.20 41.84
C LEU A 56 -15.39 21.81 42.60
N ASP A 57 -16.51 22.42 42.20
CA ASP A 57 -17.82 22.02 42.68
C ASP A 57 -18.32 20.75 41.98
N ARG A 58 -19.39 20.15 42.52
CA ARG A 58 -20.00 18.94 41.95
C ARG A 58 -20.41 19.18 40.50
N GLY A 59 -19.92 18.34 39.60
CA GLY A 59 -20.19 18.43 38.16
C GLY A 59 -19.24 19.35 37.39
N GLN A 60 -18.37 20.09 38.07
CA GLN A 60 -17.29 20.84 37.42
C GLN A 60 -16.09 19.93 37.13
N SER A 61 -15.38 20.24 36.05
CA SER A 61 -14.15 19.56 35.66
C SER A 61 -13.11 20.56 35.18
N ALA A 62 -11.83 20.28 35.44
CA ALA A 62 -10.72 21.04 34.92
C ALA A 62 -10.03 20.20 33.83
N VAL A 63 -9.78 20.80 32.67
CA VAL A 63 -9.18 20.11 31.52
C VAL A 63 -7.86 20.76 31.16
N VAL A 64 -6.78 19.99 31.25
CA VAL A 64 -5.44 20.41 30.83
C VAL A 64 -5.18 19.86 29.43
N LYS A 65 -5.06 20.75 28.44
CA LYS A 65 -4.76 20.38 27.05
C LYS A 65 -3.28 20.56 26.77
N ILE A 66 -2.58 19.46 26.52
CA ILE A 66 -1.16 19.47 26.16
C ILE A 66 -1.07 19.24 24.65
N ARG A 67 -0.50 20.21 23.93
CA ARG A 67 -0.16 20.07 22.51
C ARG A 67 1.34 19.84 22.39
N SER A 68 1.73 18.79 21.69
CA SER A 68 3.12 18.44 21.44
C SER A 68 3.32 18.10 19.97
N ARG A 69 4.57 18.22 19.49
CA ARG A 69 4.97 17.80 18.15
C ARG A 69 6.07 16.77 18.26
N LEU A 70 5.94 15.68 17.53
CA LEU A 70 6.96 14.66 17.45
C LEU A 70 8.11 15.13 16.54
N TRP A 71 9.35 15.02 17.02
CA TRP A 71 10.52 15.35 16.24
C TRP A 71 10.95 14.17 15.37
N ALA A 72 10.56 14.15 14.08
CA ALA A 72 10.76 12.98 13.23
C ALA A 72 12.24 12.53 13.12
N HIS A 73 13.19 13.46 13.10
CA HIS A 73 14.61 13.13 12.92
C HIS A 73 15.17 12.19 14.01
N THR A 74 14.72 12.30 15.26
CA THR A 74 15.22 11.46 16.35
C THR A 74 14.73 10.02 16.24
N PHE A 75 13.56 9.83 15.62
CA PHE A 75 13.01 8.51 15.35
C PHE A 75 13.64 7.93 14.07
N LEU A 76 13.85 8.76 13.03
CA LEU A 76 14.49 8.37 11.75
C LEU A 76 15.89 7.79 11.89
N GLN A 77 16.61 8.17 12.95
CA GLN A 77 17.98 7.71 13.17
C GLN A 77 18.05 6.25 13.68
N ARG A 78 16.96 5.68 14.21
CA ARG A 78 16.86 4.26 14.60
C ARG A 78 15.79 3.57 13.75
N ARG A 79 16.24 2.88 12.69
CA ARG A 79 15.39 2.23 11.70
C ARG A 79 14.38 1.27 12.35
N ASN A 80 13.11 1.49 12.01
CA ASN A 80 12.01 0.52 11.89
C ASN A 80 11.41 -0.13 13.15
N ASP A 81 11.81 0.23 14.36
CA ASP A 81 11.09 -0.25 15.55
C ASP A 81 9.87 0.66 15.83
N PRO A 82 8.67 0.09 16.01
CA PRO A 82 7.53 0.84 16.54
C PRO A 82 7.79 1.21 18.01
N TYR A 83 7.43 2.44 18.36
CA TYR A 83 7.62 2.97 19.71
C TYR A 83 6.29 3.31 20.36
N ILE A 84 6.17 3.00 21.66
CA ILE A 84 5.04 3.44 22.48
C ILE A 84 5.54 4.55 23.40
N LEU A 85 5.12 5.78 23.15
CA LEU A 85 5.38 6.92 24.03
C LEU A 85 4.37 6.91 25.17
N ASN A 86 4.81 6.59 26.38
CA ASN A 86 3.96 6.50 27.55
C ASN A 86 4.15 7.74 28.44
N SER A 87 3.09 8.56 28.53
CA SER A 87 3.02 9.72 29.41
C SER A 87 2.19 9.40 30.64
N THR A 88 2.66 9.79 31.83
CA THR A 88 1.94 9.54 33.08
C THR A 88 1.34 10.83 33.61
N VAL A 89 0.05 10.80 33.95
CA VAL A 89 -0.66 11.89 34.62
C VAL A 89 -1.09 11.41 36.01
N SER A 90 -0.95 12.28 37.01
CA SER A 90 -1.44 12.02 38.36
C SER A 90 -2.05 13.27 38.94
N PHE A 91 -3.15 13.11 39.66
CA PHE A 91 -3.73 14.17 40.48
C PHE A 91 -3.88 13.70 41.92
N ALA A 92 -3.73 14.63 42.85
CA ALA A 92 -3.95 14.42 44.27
C ALA A 92 -4.74 15.62 44.80
N VAL A 93 -5.86 15.36 45.48
CA VAL A 93 -6.64 16.42 46.12
C VAL A 93 -5.96 16.82 47.42
N THR A 94 -5.64 18.09 47.57
CA THR A 94 -4.93 18.63 48.75
C THR A 94 -5.87 18.94 49.91
N SER A 95 -7.10 19.37 49.62
CA SER A 95 -8.05 19.82 50.64
C SER A 95 -9.49 19.77 50.13
N MET A 96 -10.44 19.51 51.04
CA MET A 96 -11.87 19.54 50.77
C MET A 96 -12.53 20.65 51.61
N PRO A 97 -13.54 21.38 51.11
CA PRO A 97 -14.19 22.47 51.86
C PRO A 97 -15.08 22.01 53.03
N TYR A 98 -15.14 20.71 53.34
CA TYR A 98 -16.00 20.18 54.41
C TYR A 98 -15.30 20.27 55.77
N ARG A 99 -16.06 20.61 56.82
CA ARG A 99 -15.57 20.58 58.21
C ARG A 99 -15.12 19.19 58.66
N ILE A 100 -15.84 18.15 58.22
CA ILE A 100 -15.49 16.76 58.47
C ILE A 100 -14.72 16.27 57.25
N GLN A 101 -13.41 16.06 57.43
CA GLN A 101 -12.56 15.55 56.35
C GLN A 101 -12.72 14.04 56.22
N PRO A 102 -12.70 13.50 54.99
CA PRO A 102 -12.64 12.06 54.77
C PRO A 102 -11.30 11.50 55.26
N ALA A 103 -11.27 10.22 55.62
CA ALA A 103 -10.05 9.54 56.06
C ALA A 103 -8.96 9.50 54.97
N THR A 104 -9.36 9.49 53.69
CA THR A 104 -8.45 9.52 52.55
C THR A 104 -8.93 10.53 51.51
N LEU A 105 -7.98 11.34 51.03
CA LEU A 105 -8.22 12.28 49.93
C LEU A 105 -8.14 11.55 48.58
N PRO A 106 -8.98 11.91 47.60
CA PRO A 106 -8.92 11.30 46.28
C PRO A 106 -7.57 11.53 45.60
N GLN A 107 -6.97 10.44 45.12
CA GLN A 107 -5.76 10.46 44.31
C GLN A 107 -5.91 9.43 43.20
N HIS A 108 -5.45 9.77 41.99
CA HIS A 108 -5.44 8.82 40.89
C HIS A 108 -4.23 9.06 39.98
N ARG A 109 -3.79 7.99 39.34
CA ARG A 109 -2.72 8.00 38.36
C ARG A 109 -3.17 7.25 37.12
N SER A 110 -2.99 7.86 35.96
CA SER A 110 -3.33 7.27 34.67
C SER A 110 -2.15 7.38 33.72
N ALA A 111 -2.05 6.42 32.80
CA ALA A 111 -1.05 6.40 31.75
C ALA A 111 -1.72 6.61 30.39
N MET A 112 -1.09 7.40 29.53
CA MET A 112 -1.53 7.68 28.17
C MET A 112 -0.43 7.25 27.20
N GLY A 113 -0.71 6.21 26.43
CA GLY A 113 0.19 5.69 25.40
C GLY A 113 -0.11 6.31 24.03
N THR A 114 0.91 6.88 23.39
CA THR A 114 0.84 7.29 21.98
C THR A 114 1.68 6.31 21.16
N LEU A 115 1.04 5.59 20.24
CA LEU A 115 1.71 4.65 19.36
C LEU A 115 2.32 5.40 18.17
N VAL A 116 3.64 5.30 18.02
CA VAL A 116 4.39 5.85 16.88
C VAL A 116 4.72 4.70 15.95
N LEU A 117 3.99 4.65 14.84
CA LEU A 117 4.24 3.69 13.77
C LEU A 117 5.07 4.33 12.68
N TRP A 118 6.02 3.57 12.15
CA TRP A 118 6.60 3.86 10.86
C TRP A 118 5.54 3.61 9.81
N GLY A 119 5.04 4.68 9.19
CA GLY A 119 4.42 4.54 7.89
C GLY A 119 5.53 4.15 6.94
N THR A 120 5.70 2.84 6.70
CA THR A 120 6.34 2.43 5.45
C THR A 120 5.47 3.09 4.39
N PRO A 121 6.00 4.02 3.58
CA PRO A 121 5.30 4.24 2.35
C PRO A 121 5.34 2.87 1.70
N ASP A 122 4.19 2.29 1.40
CA ASP A 122 4.09 1.15 0.50
C ASP A 122 4.53 1.66 -0.88
N VAL A 123 5.77 2.13 -0.99
CA VAL A 123 6.50 2.25 -2.23
C VAL A 123 6.76 0.81 -2.64
N SER A 124 5.70 0.21 -3.19
CA SER A 124 5.90 -0.56 -4.39
C SER A 124 6.70 0.37 -5.30
N PHE A 125 8.04 0.29 -5.24
CA PHE A 125 8.91 1.05 -6.11
C PHE A 125 8.41 0.71 -7.51
N ALA A 126 7.70 1.65 -8.13
CA ALA A 126 7.16 1.45 -9.46
C ALA A 126 8.37 1.18 -10.34
N VAL A 127 8.54 -0.07 -10.76
CA VAL A 127 9.70 -0.48 -11.56
C VAL A 127 9.68 0.41 -12.81
N PRO A 128 10.70 1.24 -13.04
CA PRO A 128 10.59 2.23 -14.09
C PRO A 128 10.53 1.51 -15.44
N LEU A 129 9.71 2.03 -16.37
CA LEU A 129 9.38 1.37 -17.63
C LEU A 129 10.63 1.01 -18.46
N TRP A 130 11.71 1.78 -18.35
CA TRP A 130 12.98 1.51 -19.03
C TRP A 130 13.59 0.14 -18.69
N VAL A 131 13.39 -0.37 -17.47
CA VAL A 131 13.95 -1.63 -16.96
C VAL A 131 13.17 -2.79 -17.54
N ILE A 132 11.85 -2.60 -17.69
CA ILE A 132 10.96 -3.55 -18.35
C ILE A 132 11.36 -3.66 -19.83
N ILE A 133 11.56 -2.53 -20.51
CA ILE A 133 11.98 -2.51 -21.93
C ILE A 133 13.35 -3.19 -22.09
N LEU A 134 14.32 -2.86 -21.23
CA LEU A 134 15.66 -3.46 -21.28
C LEU A 134 15.62 -4.97 -21.06
N ALA A 135 14.78 -5.44 -20.12
CA ALA A 135 14.59 -6.87 -19.87
C ALA A 135 13.98 -7.60 -21.07
N ILE A 136 12.99 -6.99 -21.76
CA ILE A 136 12.39 -7.57 -22.97
C ILE A 136 13.44 -7.65 -24.10
N LEU A 137 14.21 -6.59 -24.32
CA LEU A 137 15.23 -6.55 -25.36
C LEU A 137 16.30 -7.63 -25.14
N LEU A 138 16.79 -7.75 -23.91
CA LEU A 138 17.76 -8.78 -23.53
C LEU A 138 17.17 -10.19 -23.64
N GLY A 139 15.92 -10.38 -23.23
CA GLY A 139 15.22 -11.66 -23.32
C GLY A 139 15.03 -12.12 -24.77
N LEU A 140 14.63 -11.23 -25.67
CA LEU A 140 14.48 -11.53 -27.10
C LEU A 140 15.82 -11.85 -27.77
N LEU A 141 16.88 -11.15 -27.39
CA LEU A 141 18.22 -11.41 -27.90
C LEU A 141 18.67 -12.83 -27.54
N VAL A 142 18.52 -13.23 -26.27
CA VAL A 142 18.86 -14.59 -25.81
C VAL A 142 17.99 -15.64 -26.50
N LEU A 143 16.70 -15.38 -26.64
CA LEU A 143 15.76 -16.28 -27.30
C LEU A 143 16.15 -16.51 -28.76
N ALA A 144 16.49 -15.46 -29.50
CA ALA A 144 16.94 -15.55 -30.89
C ALA A 144 18.25 -16.36 -31.03
N ILE A 145 19.20 -16.17 -30.10
CA ILE A 145 20.44 -16.96 -30.12
C ILE A 145 20.14 -18.45 -29.88
N LEU A 146 19.25 -18.78 -28.93
CA LEU A 146 18.86 -20.16 -28.66
C LEU A 146 18.16 -20.82 -29.84
N THR A 147 17.25 -20.12 -30.52
CA THR A 147 16.59 -20.67 -31.73
C THR A 147 17.56 -20.88 -32.87
N LEU A 148 18.50 -19.96 -33.09
CA LEU A 148 19.58 -20.13 -34.08
C LEU A 148 20.50 -21.29 -33.73
N ALA A 149 20.86 -21.46 -32.45
CA ALA A 149 21.66 -22.58 -31.99
C ALA A 149 20.92 -23.90 -32.20
N MET A 150 19.65 -24.00 -31.83
CA MET A 150 18.83 -25.21 -32.06
C MET A 150 18.63 -25.50 -33.55
N TRP A 151 18.50 -24.46 -34.38
CA TRP A 151 18.42 -24.61 -35.83
C TRP A 151 19.74 -25.14 -36.41
N LYS A 152 20.88 -24.57 -36.01
CA LYS A 152 22.21 -25.00 -36.45
C LYS A 152 22.64 -26.36 -35.90
N CYS A 153 22.16 -26.73 -34.71
CA CYS A 153 22.38 -28.05 -34.11
C CYS A 153 21.44 -29.14 -34.66
N GLY A 154 20.64 -28.85 -35.72
CA GLY A 154 19.92 -29.87 -36.48
C GLY A 154 18.69 -30.46 -35.79
N PHE A 155 18.15 -29.81 -34.74
CA PHE A 155 16.95 -30.32 -34.06
C PHE A 155 15.70 -30.32 -34.96
N PHE A 156 15.64 -29.41 -35.93
CA PHE A 156 14.57 -29.33 -36.94
C PHE A 156 14.87 -30.09 -38.23
N ASP A 157 16.08 -30.60 -38.43
CA ASP A 157 16.45 -31.45 -39.58
C ASP A 157 16.08 -32.92 -39.32
N ARG A 158 14.86 -33.15 -38.88
CA ARG A 158 14.29 -34.50 -38.95
C ARG A 158 13.87 -34.75 -40.38
N ALA A 159 14.66 -35.57 -41.06
CA ALA A 159 14.35 -36.17 -42.34
C ALA A 159 12.89 -36.64 -42.37
N ARG A 160 12.09 -36.11 -43.31
CA ARG A 160 10.81 -36.73 -43.66
C ARG A 160 11.13 -38.13 -44.20
N PRO A 161 10.48 -39.19 -43.74
CA PRO A 161 10.50 -40.47 -44.45
C PRO A 161 10.00 -40.21 -45.88
N PRO A 162 10.61 -40.80 -46.92
CA PRO A 162 10.08 -40.69 -48.27
C PRO A 162 8.65 -41.26 -48.27
N ALA A 163 7.69 -40.41 -48.58
CA ALA A 163 6.39 -40.88 -49.04
C ALA A 163 6.60 -41.18 -50.53
N ASP A 164 6.82 -42.46 -50.81
CA ASP A 164 6.73 -42.97 -52.16
C ASP A 164 5.29 -42.77 -52.69
N ASP A 165 5.24 -42.53 -53.99
CA ASP A 165 4.13 -42.72 -54.92
C ASP A 165 3.16 -41.54 -55.19
N ASP A 166 3.40 -40.95 -56.36
CA ASP A 166 2.48 -40.47 -57.40
C ASP A 166 1.16 -39.79 -57.00
N ILE A 167 0.95 -38.56 -57.50
CA ILE A 167 -0.22 -38.20 -58.31
C ILE A 167 0.03 -36.82 -58.97
N SER A 168 -0.03 -36.85 -60.31
CA SER A 168 -0.43 -35.82 -61.26
C SER A 168 -0.96 -34.51 -60.66
N ASP A 169 -0.48 -33.36 -61.17
CA ASP A 169 -1.36 -32.47 -61.93
C ASP A 169 -0.57 -31.39 -62.69
N GLN A 170 -0.55 -31.59 -64.00
CA GLN A 170 -0.09 -30.66 -65.01
C GLN A 170 -1.24 -29.68 -65.31
N GLU A 171 -1.21 -28.47 -64.73
CA GLU A 171 -2.04 -27.37 -65.24
C GLU A 171 -1.34 -26.65 -66.41
N LYS A 172 -2.04 -26.71 -67.54
CA LYS A 172 -1.62 -26.34 -68.88
C LYS A 172 -2.10 -24.91 -69.15
N LEU A 173 -1.18 -23.95 -69.23
CA LEU A 173 -1.49 -22.58 -69.66
C LEU A 173 -1.49 -22.51 -71.20
N THR A 174 -2.67 -22.55 -71.83
CA THR A 174 -2.84 -22.09 -73.21
C THR A 174 -3.65 -20.81 -73.18
N SER A 175 -2.98 -19.68 -73.41
CA SER A 175 -3.64 -18.41 -73.75
C SER A 175 -3.90 -18.40 -75.25
N ASP A 176 -5.18 -18.40 -75.62
CA ASP A 176 -5.66 -18.29 -76.99
C ASP A 176 -5.84 -16.80 -77.34
N GLN A 177 -5.14 -16.28 -78.36
CA GLN A 177 -5.69 -15.21 -79.23
C GLN A 177 -4.81 -14.96 -80.47
N THR A 178 -5.35 -15.22 -81.66
CA THR A 178 -5.70 -14.20 -82.68
C THR A 178 -5.73 -14.86 -84.06
N GLY A 179 -6.93 -14.94 -84.63
CA GLY A 179 -7.12 -15.10 -86.07
C GLY A 179 -7.22 -13.74 -86.72
N ASP A 180 -6.46 -13.54 -87.80
CA ASP A 180 -6.69 -12.53 -88.82
C ASP A 180 -6.81 -13.26 -90.18
N ALA A 181 -7.82 -12.81 -90.94
CA ALA A 181 -8.29 -13.21 -92.28
C ALA A 181 -9.51 -14.14 -92.34
#